data_AF-A0A940ZEH3-F1
#
_entry.id   AF-A0A940ZEH3-F1
#
_cell.length_a   1.000
_cell.length_b   1.000
_cell.length_c   1.000
_cell.angle_alpha   90.00
_cell.angle_beta   90.00
_cell.angle_gamma   90.00
#
_symmetry.space_group_name_H-M   'P 1'
#
loop_
_entity.id
_entity.type
_entity.pdbx_description
1 polymer ?
#
loop_
_entity_poly.entity_id
_entity_poly.type
_entity_poly.pdbx_seq_one_letter_code
_entity_poly.pdbx_strand_id
1 'polypeptide(L)'
;SAGFDIYFKDPLGGMQVTPQGFGRLARVLMDIADTCCGGRFVITLEGGYHIEGLTQSIQVVLNEMVGATHIPAAEMQSVESKANPMIDSIINAVIGQIKPFWKVFQ
;
A
#
# COMPACT_ATOMS: atom_id res chain seq x y z
N SER A 1 -0.54 5.58 -11.02
CA SER A 1 -1.98 5.43 -10.78
C SER A 1 -2.18 5.11 -9.31
N ALA A 2 -2.78 6.03 -8.56
CA ALA A 2 -3.02 5.95 -7.12
C ALA A 2 -4.50 6.23 -6.83
N GLY A 3 -5.27 5.14 -6.68
CA GLY A 3 -6.67 5.17 -6.23
C GLY A 3 -6.76 4.98 -4.72
N PHE A 4 -7.74 5.65 -4.11
CA PHE A 4 -8.01 5.64 -2.68
C PHE A 4 -9.41 5.12 -2.35
N ASP A 5 -10.09 4.50 -3.30
CA ASP A 5 -11.39 3.86 -3.13
C ASP A 5 -11.35 2.60 -2.25
N ILE A 6 -10.15 2.09 -1.93
CA ILE A 6 -9.94 1.03 -0.94
C ILE A 6 -10.03 1.54 0.53
N TYR A 7 -10.29 2.83 0.73
CA TYR A 7 -10.48 3.44 2.05
C TYR A 7 -11.67 2.82 2.80
N PHE A 8 -11.52 2.63 4.12
CA PHE A 8 -12.49 1.87 4.93
C PHE A 8 -13.92 2.43 5.03
N LYS A 9 -14.14 3.69 4.64
CA LYS A 9 -15.49 4.27 4.49
C LYS A 9 -15.81 4.69 3.06
N ASP A 10 -15.02 4.25 2.09
CA ASP A 10 -15.32 4.52 0.70
C ASP A 10 -16.62 3.82 0.30
N PRO A 11 -17.56 4.52 -0.35
CA PRO A 11 -18.84 3.93 -0.71
C PRO A 11 -18.76 2.88 -1.84
N LEU A 12 -17.65 2.80 -2.59
CA LEU A 12 -17.54 1.95 -3.78
C LEU A 12 -16.56 0.78 -3.64
N GLY A 13 -15.43 0.95 -2.94
CA GLY A 13 -14.36 -0.07 -2.96
C GLY A 13 -14.49 -1.23 -1.97
N GLY A 14 -15.27 -1.08 -0.89
CA GLY A 14 -15.60 -2.17 0.04
C GLY A 14 -14.42 -2.77 0.83
N MET A 15 -13.24 -2.15 0.76
CA MET A 15 -12.05 -2.56 1.52
C MET A 15 -11.97 -1.82 2.87
N GLN A 16 -10.94 -2.10 3.67
CA GLN A 16 -10.79 -1.57 5.04
C GLN A 16 -9.45 -0.84 5.24
N VAL A 17 -8.91 -0.18 4.22
CA VAL A 17 -7.62 0.51 4.33
C VAL A 17 -7.78 1.84 5.05
N THR A 18 -6.91 2.10 6.02
CA THR A 18 -6.86 3.36 6.77
C THR A 18 -5.87 4.34 6.13
N PRO A 19 -5.88 5.64 6.47
CA PRO A 19 -4.88 6.59 5.98
C PRO A 19 -3.44 6.14 6.24
N GLN A 20 -3.17 5.57 7.43
CA GLN A 20 -1.87 4.98 7.76
C GLN A 20 -1.56 3.75 6.91
N GLY A 21 -2.56 2.97 6.53
CA GLY A 21 -2.43 1.88 5.57
C GLY A 21 -1.92 2.36 4.21
N PHE A 22 -2.47 3.45 3.68
CA PHE A 22 -1.97 4.08 2.45
C PHE A 22 -0.53 4.58 2.59
N GLY A 23 -0.17 5.17 3.73
CA GLY A 23 1.22 5.53 4.04
C GLY A 23 2.17 4.35 3.96
N ARG A 24 1.79 3.20 4.55
CA ARG A 24 2.59 1.96 4.51
C ARG A 24 2.74 1.42 3.09
N LEU A 25 1.66 1.44 2.30
CA LEU A 25 1.71 1.05 0.88
C LEU A 25 2.67 1.96 0.09
N ALA A 26 2.62 3.28 0.34
CA ALA A 26 3.55 4.23 -0.28
C ALA A 26 5.01 3.96 0.14
N ARG A 27 5.28 3.68 1.42
CA ARG A 27 6.63 3.34 1.92
C ARG A 27 7.21 2.13 1.19
N VAL A 28 6.44 1.05 1.06
CA VAL A 28 6.86 -0.16 0.31
C VAL A 28 7.23 0.18 -1.13
N LEU A 29 6.43 0.98 -1.82
CA LEU A 29 6.70 1.39 -3.20
C LEU A 29 7.94 2.29 -3.30
N MET A 30 8.15 3.19 -2.34
CA MET A 30 9.36 4.02 -2.27
C MET A 30 10.62 3.20 -1.99
N ASP A 31 10.57 2.21 -1.09
CA ASP A 31 11.71 1.29 -0.85
C ASP A 31 12.10 0.53 -2.13
N ILE A 32 11.10 0.07 -2.89
CA ILE A 32 11.30 -0.57 -4.19
C ILE A 32 11.92 0.45 -5.18
N ALA A 33 11.42 1.68 -5.22
CA ALA A 33 11.94 2.73 -6.10
C ALA A 33 13.40 3.11 -5.77
N ASP A 34 13.75 3.21 -4.49
CA ASP A 34 15.12 3.44 -4.02
C ASP A 34 16.06 2.36 -4.55
N THR A 35 15.63 1.09 -4.50
CA THR A 35 16.41 -0.06 -4.94
C THR A 35 16.47 -0.22 -6.46
N CYS A 36 15.37 0.02 -7.17
CA CYS A 36 15.23 -0.35 -8.58
C CYS A 36 15.40 0.82 -9.56
N CYS A 37 15.15 2.06 -9.12
CA CYS A 37 15.19 3.23 -9.99
C CYS A 37 15.78 4.48 -9.32
N GLY A 38 16.60 4.32 -8.29
CA GLY A 38 17.31 5.43 -7.63
C GLY A 38 16.35 6.47 -7.05
N GLY A 39 15.25 6.03 -6.45
CA GLY A 39 14.26 6.87 -5.77
C GLY A 39 13.30 7.60 -6.72
N ARG A 40 13.34 7.34 -8.03
CA ARG A 40 12.42 7.98 -8.98
C ARG A 40 11.01 7.37 -8.85
N PHE A 41 10.15 8.07 -8.14
CA PHE A 41 8.78 7.66 -7.87
C PHE A 41 7.79 8.79 -8.18
N VAL A 42 6.71 8.48 -8.90
CA VAL A 42 5.63 9.42 -9.25
C VAL A 42 4.30 8.74 -8.99
N ILE A 43 3.37 9.46 -8.34
CA ILE A 43 1.98 9.06 -8.18
C ILE A 43 1.07 9.96 -9.01
N THR A 44 -0.01 9.39 -9.53
CA THR A 44 -1.06 10.09 -10.27
C THR A 44 -2.37 9.80 -9.58
N LEU A 45 -3.08 10.83 -9.11
CA LEU A 45 -4.35 10.66 -8.41
C LEU A 45 -5.40 10.05 -9.33
N GLU A 46 -6.14 9.06 -8.83
CA GLU A 46 -7.25 8.38 -9.51
C GLU A 46 -8.56 8.56 -8.72
N GLY A 47 -9.31 7.47 -8.51
CA GLY A 47 -10.56 7.44 -7.76
C GLY A 47 -10.37 7.50 -6.24
N GLY A 48 -11.52 7.63 -5.56
CA GLY A 48 -11.63 7.85 -4.12
C GLY A 48 -12.85 8.74 -3.88
N TYR A 49 -13.90 8.14 -3.32
CA TYR A 49 -15.26 8.67 -3.36
C TYR A 49 -15.76 9.08 -1.97
N HIS A 50 -14.97 8.83 -0.92
CA HIS A 50 -15.14 9.43 0.40
C HIS A 50 -14.15 10.60 0.61
N ILE A 51 -14.60 11.83 0.36
CA ILE A 51 -13.75 13.05 0.26
C ILE A 51 -12.82 13.27 1.46
N GLU A 52 -13.32 13.14 2.69
CA GLU A 52 -12.48 13.34 3.88
C GLU A 52 -11.42 12.25 4.01
N GLY A 53 -11.78 11.02 3.66
CA GLY A 53 -10.89 9.85 3.69
C GLY A 53 -9.82 9.92 2.62
N LEU A 54 -10.21 10.37 1.42
CA LEU A 54 -9.31 10.70 0.33
C LEU A 54 -8.29 11.74 0.76
N THR A 55 -8.76 12.86 1.35
CA THR A 55 -7.90 13.96 1.81
C THR A 55 -6.89 13.48 2.85
N GLN A 56 -7.34 12.77 3.88
CA GLN A 56 -6.47 12.24 4.93
C GLN A 56 -5.46 11.24 4.38
N SER A 57 -5.88 10.37 3.46
CA SER A 57 -5.01 9.33 2.89
C SER A 57 -3.94 9.93 1.96
N ILE A 58 -4.31 10.90 1.12
CA ILE A 58 -3.35 11.64 0.29
C ILE A 58 -2.35 12.38 1.18
N GLN A 59 -2.81 13.04 2.25
CA GLN A 59 -1.93 13.77 3.16
C GLN A 59 -0.86 12.85 3.77
N VAL A 60 -1.25 11.66 4.23
CA VAL A 60 -0.29 10.69 4.78
C VAL A 60 0.71 10.23 3.71
N VAL A 61 0.26 9.92 2.50
CA VAL A 61 1.14 9.51 1.39
C VAL A 61 2.12 10.63 1.04
N LEU A 62 1.65 11.88 0.90
CA LEU A 62 2.51 13.02 0.59
C LEU A 62 3.53 13.27 1.69
N ASN A 63 3.14 13.19 2.96
CA ASN A 63 4.06 13.35 4.09
C ASN A 63 5.20 12.32 4.08
N GLU A 64 4.89 11.06 3.74
CA GLU A 64 5.92 10.02 3.56
C GLU A 64 6.83 10.34 2.36
N MET A 65 6.27 10.80 1.24
CA MET A 65 7.02 11.13 0.03
C MET A 65 7.98 12.32 0.20
N VAL A 66 7.58 13.34 0.97
CA VAL A 66 8.45 14.50 1.26
C VAL A 66 9.37 14.27 2.45
N GLY A 67 9.30 13.10 3.11
CA GLY A 67 10.09 12.77 4.30
C GLY A 67 9.67 13.55 5.55
N ALA A 68 8.49 14.17 5.57
CA ALA A 68 7.93 14.81 6.77
C ALA A 68 7.50 13.76 7.80
N THR A 69 7.15 12.57 7.33
CA THR A 69 7.02 11.35 8.12
C THR A 69 7.88 10.26 7.50
N HIS A 70 8.23 9.25 8.30
CA HIS A 70 8.96 8.08 7.84
C HIS A 70 8.50 6.88 8.64
N ILE A 71 7.76 5.97 8.00
CA ILE A 71 7.32 4.73 8.63
C ILE A 71 8.52 3.78 8.78
N PRO A 72 8.94 3.43 10.01
CA PRO A 72 10.11 2.60 10.23
C PRO A 72 9.80 1.12 9.93
N ALA A 73 10.84 0.36 9.53
CA ALA A 73 10.72 -1.07 9.27
C ALA A 73 10.17 -1.88 10.46
N ALA A 74 10.49 -1.46 11.70
CA ALA A 74 9.96 -2.10 12.91
C ALA A 74 8.43 -1.95 13.03
N GLU A 75 7.86 -0.84 12.58
CA GLU A 75 6.41 -0.67 12.56
C GLU A 75 5.78 -1.58 11.50
N MET A 76 6.39 -1.67 10.31
CA MET A 76 5.94 -2.57 9.24
C MET A 76 5.90 -4.03 9.72
N GLN A 77 6.97 -4.48 10.38
CA GLN A 77 7.06 -5.82 10.97
C GLN A 77 6.00 -6.05 12.05
N SER A 78 5.73 -5.06 12.91
CA SER A 78 4.68 -5.18 13.92
C SER A 78 3.28 -5.28 13.31
N VAL A 79 3.04 -4.65 12.16
CA VAL A 79 1.74 -4.75 11.47
C VAL A 79 1.59 -6.13 10.84
N GLU A 80 2.63 -6.62 10.16
CA GLU A 80 2.66 -7.95 9.57
C GLU A 80 2.44 -9.06 10.61
N SER A 81 3.10 -8.96 11.78
CA SER A 81 2.94 -9.95 12.86
C SER A 81 1.53 -10.00 13.47
N LYS A 82 0.71 -8.97 13.24
CA LYS A 82 -0.68 -8.86 13.72
C LYS A 82 -1.69 -9.17 12.61
N ALA A 83 -1.22 -9.47 11.39
CA ALA A 83 -2.09 -9.79 10.28
C ALA A 83 -2.87 -11.08 10.54
N ASN A 84 -4.06 -11.19 9.95
CA ASN A 84 -4.86 -12.40 10.06
C ASN A 84 -4.13 -13.56 9.33
N PRO A 85 -3.79 -14.67 9.99
CA PRO A 85 -3.06 -15.78 9.37
C PRO A 85 -3.84 -16.45 8.24
N MET A 86 -5.16 -16.28 8.16
CA MET A 86 -5.96 -16.77 7.04
C MET A 86 -5.57 -16.07 5.71
N ILE A 87 -4.99 -14.87 5.75
CA ILE A 87 -4.52 -14.15 4.57
C ILE A 87 -3.40 -14.92 3.86
N ASP A 88 -2.57 -15.68 4.58
CA ASP A 88 -1.49 -16.46 3.97
C ASP A 88 -2.02 -17.49 2.97
N SER A 89 -3.18 -18.07 3.25
CA SER A 89 -3.83 -19.00 2.31
C SER A 89 -4.24 -18.28 1.03
N ILE A 90 -4.74 -17.05 1.14
CA ILE A 90 -5.11 -16.21 -0.01
C ILE A 90 -3.87 -15.80 -0.80
N ILE A 91 -2.80 -15.37 -0.12
CA ILE A 91 -1.52 -15.01 -0.75
C ILE A 91 -0.97 -16.21 -1.53
N ASN A 92 -0.92 -17.39 -0.91
CA ASN A 92 -0.43 -18.60 -1.55
C ASN A 92 -1.30 -19.03 -2.75
N ALA A 93 -2.62 -18.86 -2.65
CA ALA A 93 -3.52 -19.11 -3.78
C ALA A 93 -3.22 -18.16 -4.95
N VAL A 94 -3.01 -16.87 -4.69
CA VAL A 94 -2.63 -15.88 -5.72
C VAL A 94 -1.26 -16.21 -6.32
N ILE A 95 -0.25 -16.49 -5.48
CA ILE A 95 1.09 -16.89 -5.94
C ILE A 95 1.00 -18.11 -6.85
N GLY A 96 0.19 -19.12 -6.50
CA GLY A 96 -0.04 -20.30 -7.32
C GLY A 96 -0.56 -19.97 -8.73
N GLN A 97 -1.43 -18.96 -8.87
CA GLN A 97 -1.95 -18.53 -10.17
C GLN A 97 -0.92 -17.74 -10.98
N ILE A 98 -0.10 -16.89 -10.33
CA ILE A 98 0.84 -16.01 -11.04
C ILE A 98 2.22 -16.62 -11.26
N LYS A 99 2.58 -17.70 -10.54
CA LYS A 99 3.89 -18.39 -10.61
C LYS A 99 4.37 -18.72 -12.04
N PRO A 100 3.53 -19.16 -12.99
CA PRO A 100 3.99 -19.42 -14.36
C PRO A 100 4.55 -18.19 -15.08
N PHE A 101 4.12 -16.98 -14.67
CA PHE A 101 4.48 -15.72 -15.32
C PHE A 101 5.58 -14.95 -14.58
N TRP A 102 5.82 -15.25 -13.31
CA TRP A 102 6.74 -14.49 -12.43
C TRP A 102 7.87 -15.36 -11.90
N LYS A 103 9.09 -15.13 -12.41
CA LYS A 103 10.30 -15.92 -12.08
C LYS A 103 10.65 -15.96 -10.59
N VAL A 104 10.31 -14.92 -9.83
CA VAL A 104 10.61 -14.85 -8.39
C VAL A 104 9.87 -15.93 -7.58
N PHE A 105 8.80 -16.51 -8.14
CA PHE A 105 8.02 -17.58 -7.50
C PHE A 105 8.26 -18.97 -8.12
N GLN A 106 9.13 -19.08 -9.13
CA GLN A 106 9.42 -20.35 -9.79
C GLN A 106 10.27 -21.27 -8.93
#